data_AF-A0A1R2BU17-F1
#
_entry.id   AF-A0A1R2BU17-F1
#
_cell.length_a   1.000
_cell.length_b   1.000
_cell.length_c   1.000
_cell.angle_alpha   90.00
_cell.angle_beta   90.00
_cell.angle_gamma   90.00
#
_symmetry.space_group_name_H-M   'P 1'
#
loop_
_entity.id
_entity.type
_entity.pdbx_description
1 polymer ?
#
loop_
_entity_poly.entity_id
_entity_poly.type
_entity_poly.pdbx_seq_one_letter_code
_entity_poly.pdbx_strand_id
1 'polypeptide(L)'
;MKDYIDNYLVSRDSSYIQEIINKIKSAENRSNGVLTNSLVLYIAEIVLVGQIDQRVYNEFLLAILNGLDNETRKYYINAVANQLRYPNSHTQLFSCALLYMFSECKKPIIEEQIARVLTERTSAYRPHPWGVLITLIELVKNPRYEFLKKPFTHCSQDIENYYEKISKNFMADSDVLHNN
;
A
#
# COMPACT_ATOMS: atom_id res chain seq x y z
N MET A 1 15.74 7.05 -13.46
CA MET A 1 14.42 7.07 -12.79
C MET A 1 14.26 8.34 -11.97
N LYS A 2 15.27 8.72 -11.17
CA LYS A 2 15.36 9.99 -10.45
C LYS A 2 14.91 11.22 -11.26
N ASP A 3 15.52 11.49 -12.42
CA ASP A 3 15.22 12.70 -13.19
C ASP A 3 13.76 12.80 -13.65
N TYR A 4 13.12 11.67 -13.97
CA TYR A 4 11.70 11.64 -14.34
C TYR A 4 10.81 11.99 -13.15
N ILE A 5 11.19 11.56 -11.95
CA ILE A 5 10.48 11.88 -10.71
C ILE A 5 10.66 13.35 -10.40
N ASP A 6 11.90 13.83 -10.35
CA ASP A 6 12.20 15.23 -10.02
C ASP A 6 11.52 16.19 -11.01
N ASN A 7 11.57 15.87 -12.32
CA ASN A 7 10.88 16.65 -13.34
C ASN A 7 9.35 16.58 -13.21
N TYR A 8 8.78 15.43 -12.86
CA TYR A 8 7.35 15.32 -12.57
C TYR A 8 6.95 16.18 -11.37
N LEU A 9 7.77 16.19 -10.31
CA LEU A 9 7.47 16.91 -9.08
C LEU A 9 7.46 18.44 -9.31
N VAL A 10 8.29 18.93 -10.23
CA VAL A 10 8.33 20.35 -10.63
C VAL A 10 7.25 20.70 -11.66
N SER A 11 7.13 19.91 -12.74
CA SER A 11 6.29 20.24 -13.90
C SER A 11 4.85 19.76 -13.81
N ARG A 12 4.57 18.73 -12.98
CA ARG A 12 3.29 18.02 -12.87
C ARG A 12 2.80 17.40 -14.19
N ASP A 13 3.70 17.20 -15.15
CA ASP A 13 3.36 16.62 -16.45
C ASP A 13 3.20 15.09 -16.37
N SER A 14 2.05 14.60 -16.84
CA SER A 14 1.71 13.18 -16.86
C SER A 14 2.58 12.35 -17.81
N SER A 15 3.31 12.97 -18.75
CA SER A 15 4.25 12.28 -19.64
C SER A 15 5.33 11.52 -18.85
N TYR A 16 5.87 12.13 -17.79
CA TYR A 16 6.88 11.51 -16.93
C TYR A 16 6.34 10.30 -16.18
N ILE A 17 5.05 10.29 -15.81
CA ILE A 17 4.41 9.13 -15.18
C ILE A 17 4.36 7.98 -16.18
N GLN A 18 4.01 8.23 -17.44
CA GLN A 18 3.97 7.19 -18.47
C GLN A 18 5.35 6.59 -18.74
N GLU A 19 6.39 7.42 -18.77
CA GLU A 19 7.78 6.96 -18.89
C GLU A 19 8.20 6.08 -17.71
N ILE A 20 7.81 6.43 -16.48
CA ILE A 20 8.06 5.61 -15.29
C ILE A 20 7.34 4.27 -15.39
N ILE A 21 6.06 4.28 -15.77
CA ILE A 21 5.26 3.06 -15.95
C ILE A 21 5.89 2.16 -17.02
N ASN A 22 6.27 2.72 -18.16
CA ASN A 22 6.90 1.96 -19.25
C ASN A 22 8.20 1.30 -18.80
N LYS A 23 9.01 2.01 -18.02
CA LYS A 23 10.25 1.46 -17.45
C LYS A 23 10.01 0.34 -16.46
N ILE A 24 8.99 0.46 -15.60
CA ILE A 24 8.60 -0.61 -14.67
C ILE A 24 8.09 -1.84 -15.43
N LYS A 25 7.35 -1.64 -16.52
CA LYS A 25 6.85 -2.72 -17.38
C LYS A 25 7.95 -3.44 -18.16
N SER A 26 8.94 -2.69 -18.64
CA SER A 26 10.02 -3.24 -19.47
C SER A 26 11.09 -4.00 -18.69
N ALA A 27 11.17 -3.80 -17.37
CA ALA A 27 12.22 -4.41 -16.58
C ALA A 27 11.91 -5.89 -16.29
N GLU A 28 12.96 -6.70 -16.22
CA GLU A 28 12.84 -8.14 -15.93
C GLU A 28 12.32 -8.37 -14.51
N ASN A 29 11.64 -9.50 -14.27
CA ASN A 29 10.92 -9.81 -13.03
C ASN A 29 11.71 -9.58 -11.73
N ARG A 30 13.02 -9.84 -11.69
CA ARG A 30 13.86 -9.57 -10.51
C ARG A 30 14.21 -8.10 -10.36
N SER A 31 14.47 -7.42 -11.48
CA SER A 31 14.79 -6.00 -11.54
C SER A 31 13.59 -5.12 -11.19
N ASN A 32 12.37 -5.59 -11.49
CA ASN A 32 11.12 -4.90 -11.15
C ASN A 32 10.96 -4.67 -9.65
N GLY A 33 11.31 -5.65 -8.83
CA GLY A 33 11.24 -5.51 -7.37
C GLY A 33 12.20 -4.43 -6.86
N VAL A 34 13.45 -4.43 -7.33
CA VAL A 34 14.48 -3.45 -6.89
C VAL A 34 14.15 -2.04 -7.37
N LEU A 35 13.76 -1.90 -8.64
CA LEU A 35 13.37 -0.62 -9.23
C LEU A 35 12.16 -0.03 -8.50
N THR A 36 11.15 -0.86 -8.22
CA THR A 36 9.94 -0.38 -7.56
C THR A 36 10.17 -0.04 -6.10
N ASN A 37 10.96 -0.85 -5.38
CA ASN A 37 11.35 -0.55 -4.00
C ASN A 37 12.11 0.77 -3.90
N SER A 38 13.11 0.97 -4.77
CA SER A 38 13.91 2.20 -4.77
C SER A 38 13.08 3.44 -5.16
N LEU A 39 12.17 3.31 -6.13
CA LEU A 39 11.23 4.38 -6.51
C LEU A 39 10.38 4.82 -5.33
N VAL A 40 9.71 3.86 -4.68
CA VAL A 40 8.79 4.07 -3.55
C VAL A 40 9.52 4.72 -2.37
N LEU A 41 10.73 4.24 -2.05
CA LEU A 41 11.55 4.81 -0.98
C LEU A 41 12.07 6.23 -1.30
N TYR A 42 12.54 6.46 -2.53
CA TYR A 42 13.09 7.75 -2.93
C TYR A 42 12.06 8.87 -2.78
N ILE A 43 10.85 8.66 -3.28
CA ILE A 43 9.82 9.70 -3.18
C ILE A 43 9.34 9.91 -1.73
N ALA A 44 9.32 8.86 -0.90
CA ALA A 44 8.97 9.00 0.50
C ALA A 44 9.97 9.87 1.24
N GLU A 45 11.27 9.77 0.93
CA GLU A 45 12.29 10.62 1.52
C GLU A 45 12.06 12.10 1.20
N ILE A 46 11.74 12.43 -0.05
CA ILE A 46 11.43 13.81 -0.47
C ILE A 46 10.24 14.38 0.33
N VAL A 47 9.21 13.57 0.54
CA VAL A 47 8.01 13.96 1.31
C VAL A 47 8.32 14.13 2.79
N LEU A 48 9.10 13.22 3.38
CA LEU A 48 9.46 13.27 4.80
C LEU A 48 10.40 14.44 5.14
N VAL A 49 11.26 14.84 4.20
CA VAL A 49 12.07 16.08 4.31
C VAL A 49 11.21 17.34 4.18
N GLY A 50 9.93 17.20 3.79
CA GLY A 50 8.99 18.32 3.68
C GLY A 50 9.13 19.13 2.40
N GLN A 51 9.81 18.58 1.38
CA GLN A 51 9.92 19.25 0.08
C GLN A 51 8.60 19.20 -0.70
N ILE A 52 7.73 18.23 -0.38
CA ILE A 52 6.50 17.94 -1.12
C ILE A 52 5.37 17.55 -0.19
N ASP A 53 4.17 18.05 -0.49
CA ASP A 53 2.96 17.72 0.24
C ASP A 53 2.56 16.24 0.10
N GLN A 54 2.06 15.66 1.19
CA GLN A 54 1.56 14.29 1.20
C GLN A 54 0.44 14.04 0.16
N ARG A 55 -0.36 15.07 -0.16
CA ARG A 55 -1.39 14.97 -1.21
C ARG A 55 -0.77 14.69 -2.58
N VAL A 56 0.27 15.43 -2.95
CA VAL A 56 0.99 15.28 -4.22
C VAL A 56 1.60 13.89 -4.32
N TYR A 57 2.16 13.41 -3.23
CA TYR A 57 2.70 12.07 -3.11
C TYR A 57 1.63 10.99 -3.33
N ASN A 58 0.49 11.11 -2.65
CA ASN A 58 -0.62 10.18 -2.78
C ASN A 58 -1.18 10.12 -4.23
N GLU A 59 -1.33 11.29 -4.87
CA GLU A 59 -1.75 11.39 -6.28
C GLU A 59 -0.74 10.73 -7.22
N PHE A 60 0.56 10.94 -7.01
CA PHE A 60 1.61 10.30 -7.81
C PHE A 60 1.59 8.78 -7.68
N LEU A 61 1.52 8.27 -6.44
CA LEU A 61 1.51 6.83 -6.21
C LEU A 61 0.28 6.17 -6.82
N LEU A 62 -0.88 6.83 -6.72
CA LEU A 62 -2.13 6.37 -7.32
C LEU A 62 -2.06 6.38 -8.86
N ALA A 63 -1.46 7.40 -9.45
CA ALA A 63 -1.33 7.50 -10.90
C ALA A 63 -0.45 6.37 -11.47
N ILE A 64 0.66 6.05 -10.81
CA ILE A 64 1.48 4.88 -11.16
C ILE A 64 0.67 3.60 -11.01
N LEU A 65 0.05 3.37 -9.85
CA LEU A 65 -0.75 2.17 -9.56
C LEU A 65 -1.80 1.89 -10.64
N ASN A 66 -2.44 2.95 -11.13
CA ASN A 66 -3.48 2.88 -12.16
C ASN A 66 -2.97 2.52 -13.55
N GLY A 67 -1.73 2.87 -13.88
CA GLY A 67 -1.11 2.58 -15.17
C GLY A 67 -0.37 1.24 -15.22
N LEU A 68 -0.12 0.62 -14.07
CA LEU A 68 0.48 -0.70 -13.96
C LEU A 68 -0.52 -1.83 -14.27
N ASP A 69 0.01 -2.84 -14.92
CA ASP A 69 -0.56 -4.16 -15.22
C ASP A 69 -0.53 -5.07 -13.99
N ASN A 70 -1.25 -6.20 -14.03
CA ASN A 70 -1.51 -6.99 -12.82
C ASN A 70 -0.25 -7.54 -12.14
N GLU A 71 0.76 -7.94 -12.92
CA GLU A 71 2.01 -8.48 -12.38
C GLU A 71 2.86 -7.38 -11.74
N THR A 72 3.07 -6.27 -12.44
CA THR A 72 3.85 -5.13 -11.95
C THR A 72 3.16 -4.46 -10.76
N ARG A 73 1.82 -4.40 -10.74
CA ARG A 73 1.05 -3.89 -9.60
C ARG A 73 1.31 -4.70 -8.33
N LYS A 74 1.45 -6.02 -8.43
CA LYS A 74 1.80 -6.87 -7.28
C LYS A 74 3.15 -6.45 -6.68
N TYR A 75 4.17 -6.24 -7.51
CA TYR A 75 5.48 -5.78 -7.04
C TYR A 75 5.40 -4.39 -6.39
N TYR A 76 4.61 -3.50 -6.97
CA TYR A 76 4.40 -2.15 -6.47
C TYR A 76 3.68 -2.08 -5.13
N ILE A 77 2.56 -2.78 -4.99
CA ILE A 77 1.83 -2.84 -3.71
C ILE A 77 2.71 -3.49 -2.64
N ASN A 78 3.48 -4.53 -2.99
CA ASN A 78 4.44 -5.13 -2.06
C ASN A 78 5.55 -4.15 -1.65
N ALA A 79 6.08 -3.34 -2.56
CA ALA A 79 7.09 -2.33 -2.26
C ALA A 79 6.59 -1.29 -1.24
N VAL A 80 5.33 -0.85 -1.38
CA VAL A 80 4.66 0.02 -0.42
C VAL A 80 4.45 -0.69 0.92
N ALA A 81 3.91 -1.91 0.89
CA ALA A 81 3.63 -2.68 2.10
C ALA A 81 4.89 -3.06 2.88
N ASN A 82 6.06 -3.16 2.22
CA ASN A 82 7.36 -3.41 2.88
C ASN A 82 7.74 -2.33 3.88
N GLN A 83 7.20 -1.12 3.73
CA GLN A 83 7.48 0.01 4.61
C GLN A 83 6.59 0.03 5.86
N LEU A 84 5.59 -0.83 5.92
CA LEU A 84 4.71 -1.00 7.08
C LEU A 84 5.40 -1.87 8.14
N ARG A 85 6.25 -1.26 8.98
CA ARG A 85 7.11 -1.97 9.93
C ARG A 85 6.66 -1.75 11.37
N TYR A 86 7.50 -1.14 12.21
CA TYR A 86 7.17 -0.66 13.55
C TYR A 86 6.73 0.82 13.49
N PRO A 87 6.25 1.42 14.59
CA PRO A 87 5.90 2.84 14.62
C PRO A 87 7.09 3.73 14.19
N ASN A 88 6.98 4.37 13.03
CA ASN A 88 7.93 5.35 12.50
C ASN A 88 7.24 6.20 11.41
N SER A 89 7.91 7.28 10.99
CA SER A 89 7.39 8.23 9.99
C SER A 89 7.07 7.59 8.63
N HIS A 90 7.94 6.68 8.15
CA HIS A 90 7.67 5.94 6.90
C HIS A 90 6.42 5.06 7.06
N THR A 91 6.31 4.29 8.14
CA THR A 91 5.14 3.43 8.39
C THR A 91 3.85 4.25 8.36
N GLN A 92 3.83 5.42 9.01
CA GLN A 92 2.67 6.31 8.99
C GLN A 92 2.37 6.82 7.57
N LEU A 93 3.38 7.33 6.86
CA LEU A 93 3.23 7.85 5.50
C LEU A 93 2.68 6.78 4.54
N PHE A 94 3.25 5.58 4.56
CA PHE A 94 2.85 4.48 3.70
C PHE A 94 1.52 3.86 4.08
N SER A 95 1.17 3.82 5.38
CA SER A 95 -0.15 3.39 5.84
C SER A 95 -1.23 4.33 5.27
N CYS A 96 -1.07 5.64 5.44
CA CYS A 96 -1.97 6.64 4.87
C CYS A 96 -2.05 6.56 3.33
N ALA A 97 -0.93 6.37 2.64
CA ALA A 97 -0.90 6.25 1.19
C ALA A 97 -1.62 4.98 0.69
N LEU A 98 -1.45 3.85 1.38
CA LEU A 98 -2.10 2.60 1.01
C LEU A 98 -3.62 2.68 1.19
N LEU A 99 -4.07 3.27 2.30
CA LEU A 99 -5.49 3.55 2.57
C LEU A 99 -6.09 4.51 1.53
N TYR A 100 -5.34 5.56 1.17
CA TYR A 100 -5.74 6.49 0.11
C TYR A 100 -5.87 5.78 -1.24
N MET A 101 -4.88 4.97 -1.63
CA MET A 101 -4.93 4.20 -2.87
C MET A 101 -6.10 3.22 -2.92
N PHE A 102 -6.41 2.56 -1.80
CA PHE A 102 -7.59 1.69 -1.69
C PHE A 102 -8.89 2.46 -1.96
N SER A 103 -9.08 3.61 -1.30
CA SER A 103 -10.27 4.47 -1.46
C SER A 103 -10.41 5.06 -2.87
N GLU A 104 -9.32 5.59 -3.43
CA GLU A 104 -9.38 6.42 -4.63
C GLU A 104 -9.19 5.65 -5.94
N CYS A 105 -8.65 4.42 -5.92
CA CYS A 105 -8.46 3.66 -7.15
C CYS A 105 -9.77 3.27 -7.83
N LYS A 106 -10.85 3.08 -7.07
CA LYS A 106 -12.21 2.73 -7.53
C LYS A 106 -12.25 1.57 -8.54
N LYS A 107 -11.27 0.67 -8.45
CA LYS A 107 -11.10 -0.50 -9.31
C LYS A 107 -11.11 -1.74 -8.42
N PRO A 108 -12.16 -2.60 -8.48
CA PRO A 108 -12.29 -3.75 -7.60
C PRO A 108 -11.06 -4.67 -7.60
N ILE A 109 -10.42 -4.85 -8.76
CA ILE A 109 -9.21 -5.65 -8.89
C ILE A 109 -8.01 -5.08 -8.12
N ILE A 110 -7.90 -3.75 -8.01
CA ILE A 110 -6.82 -3.09 -7.26
C ILE A 110 -7.10 -3.15 -5.76
N GLU A 111 -8.35 -2.91 -5.37
CA GLU A 111 -8.81 -3.05 -3.99
C GLU A 111 -8.52 -4.46 -3.46
N GLU A 112 -8.88 -5.49 -4.24
CA GLU A 112 -8.60 -6.89 -3.93
C GLU A 112 -7.09 -7.16 -3.82
N GLN A 113 -6.28 -6.65 -4.76
CA GLN A 113 -4.83 -6.85 -4.71
C GLN A 113 -4.18 -6.21 -3.48
N ILE A 114 -4.64 -5.03 -3.05
CA ILE A 114 -4.19 -4.39 -1.81
C ILE A 114 -4.59 -5.25 -0.60
N ALA A 115 -5.87 -5.66 -0.54
CA ALA A 115 -6.39 -6.50 0.53
C ALA A 115 -5.63 -7.84 0.63
N ARG A 116 -5.34 -8.47 -0.51
CA ARG A 116 -4.58 -9.72 -0.62
C ARG A 116 -3.16 -9.58 -0.08
N VAL A 117 -2.44 -8.52 -0.45
CA VAL A 117 -1.07 -8.30 0.05
C VAL A 117 -1.04 -8.11 1.57
N LEU A 118 -1.99 -7.36 2.13
CA LEU A 118 -2.08 -7.19 3.59
C LEU A 118 -2.44 -8.51 4.27
N THR A 119 -3.45 -9.21 3.76
CA THR A 119 -3.95 -10.47 4.32
C THR A 119 -2.91 -11.57 4.28
N GLU A 120 -2.21 -11.75 3.15
CA GLU A 120 -1.13 -12.76 3.05
C GLU A 120 -0.03 -12.54 4.11
N ARG A 121 0.29 -11.27 4.44
CA ARG A 121 1.29 -10.92 5.45
C ARG A 121 0.80 -11.12 6.89
N THR A 122 -0.51 -11.06 7.11
CA THR A 122 -1.14 -11.19 8.44
C THR A 122 -1.78 -12.56 8.68
N SER A 123 -1.89 -13.41 7.67
CA SER A 123 -2.37 -14.80 7.78
C SER A 123 -1.24 -15.82 8.01
N ALA A 124 0.02 -15.45 7.71
CA ALA A 124 1.19 -16.31 7.92
C ALA A 124 1.52 -16.53 9.42
N TYR A 125 2.50 -17.39 9.75
CA TYR A 125 2.94 -17.55 11.14
C TYR A 125 3.55 -16.25 11.69
N ARG A 126 3.28 -15.96 12.98
CA ARG A 126 3.83 -14.81 13.72
C ARG A 126 5.37 -14.82 13.75
N PRO A 127 6.04 -13.66 13.89
CA PRO A 127 5.50 -12.32 14.16
C PRO A 127 5.06 -11.55 12.91
N HIS A 128 3.97 -10.78 13.04
CA HIS A 128 3.50 -9.89 11.98
C HIS A 128 4.07 -8.46 12.18
N PRO A 129 4.44 -7.75 11.10
CA PRO A 129 4.80 -6.35 11.21
C PRO A 129 3.62 -5.51 11.73
N TRP A 130 3.88 -4.70 12.76
CA TRP A 130 2.86 -3.88 13.43
C TRP A 130 2.09 -2.98 12.44
N GLY A 131 2.79 -2.29 11.54
CA GLY A 131 2.19 -1.37 10.57
C GLY A 131 1.25 -2.07 9.59
N VAL A 132 1.51 -3.31 9.22
CA VAL A 132 0.62 -4.10 8.34
C VAL A 132 -0.68 -4.39 9.08
N LEU A 133 -0.59 -4.84 10.34
CA LEU A 133 -1.76 -5.10 11.18
C LEU A 133 -2.62 -3.85 11.35
N ILE A 134 -2.01 -2.72 11.75
CA ILE A 134 -2.74 -1.47 11.96
C ILE A 134 -3.43 -0.99 10.68
N THR A 135 -2.75 -1.07 9.53
CA THR A 135 -3.34 -0.67 8.25
C THR A 135 -4.52 -1.56 7.85
N LEU A 136 -4.41 -2.88 8.09
CA LEU A 136 -5.50 -3.81 7.82
C LEU A 136 -6.69 -3.61 8.77
N ILE A 137 -6.44 -3.38 10.05
CA ILE A 137 -7.47 -3.07 11.05
C ILE A 137 -8.22 -1.80 10.64
N GLU A 138 -7.50 -0.76 10.22
CA GLU A 138 -8.10 0.50 9.77
C GLU A 138 -9.00 0.28 8.54
N LEU A 139 -8.57 -0.52 7.56
CA LEU A 139 -9.42 -0.88 6.41
C LEU A 139 -10.70 -1.61 6.82
N VAL A 140 -10.58 -2.60 7.72
CA VAL A 140 -11.72 -3.44 8.13
C VAL A 140 -12.70 -2.65 8.99
N LYS A 141 -12.21 -1.84 9.93
CA LYS A 141 -13.04 -1.20 10.95
C LYS A 141 -13.60 0.15 10.53
N ASN A 142 -12.91 0.89 9.67
CA ASN A 142 -13.38 2.21 9.26
C ASN A 142 -14.48 2.08 8.20
N PRO A 143 -15.73 2.49 8.50
CA PRO A 143 -16.86 2.31 7.59
C PRO A 143 -16.69 3.06 6.26
N ARG A 144 -15.80 4.07 6.20
CA ARG A 144 -15.49 4.84 4.99
C ARG A 144 -15.06 3.94 3.81
N TYR A 145 -14.34 2.86 4.08
CA TYR A 145 -13.82 1.99 3.03
C TYR A 145 -14.83 0.93 2.57
N GLU A 146 -15.92 0.75 3.31
CA GLU A 146 -16.92 -0.30 3.08
C GLU A 146 -16.29 -1.67 2.82
N PHE A 147 -15.15 -1.96 3.47
CA PHE A 147 -14.28 -3.08 3.15
C PHE A 147 -15.02 -4.43 3.23
N LEU A 148 -15.74 -4.66 4.32
CA LEU A 148 -16.53 -5.87 4.54
C LEU A 148 -17.76 -6.00 3.63
N LYS A 149 -18.08 -5.00 2.79
CA LYS A 149 -19.14 -5.10 1.77
C LYS A 149 -18.60 -5.55 0.41
N LYS A 150 -17.27 -5.64 0.25
CA LYS A 150 -16.63 -5.94 -1.02
C LYS A 150 -16.76 -7.43 -1.35
N PRO A 151 -16.95 -7.83 -2.63
CA PRO A 151 -17.19 -9.23 -2.98
C PRO A 151 -16.02 -10.16 -2.60
N PHE A 152 -14.77 -9.66 -2.64
CA PHE A 152 -13.60 -10.46 -2.29
C PHE A 152 -13.49 -10.80 -0.79
N THR A 153 -14.25 -10.14 0.10
CA THR A 153 -14.28 -10.50 1.53
C THR A 153 -15.19 -11.68 1.83
N HIS A 154 -16.02 -12.09 0.86
CA HIS A 154 -16.96 -13.21 0.98
C HIS A 154 -16.64 -14.34 -0.01
N CYS A 155 -15.41 -14.43 -0.51
CA CYS A 155 -15.03 -15.45 -1.49
C CYS A 155 -14.96 -16.87 -0.90
N SER A 156 -14.79 -16.98 0.42
CA SER A 156 -14.85 -18.24 1.16
C SER A 156 -15.17 -18.00 2.64
N GLN A 157 -15.67 -19.03 3.32
CA GLN A 157 -15.96 -18.96 4.76
C GLN A 157 -14.70 -18.67 5.59
N ASP A 158 -13.54 -19.17 5.15
CA ASP A 158 -12.26 -18.95 5.85
C ASP A 158 -11.85 -17.48 5.83
N ILE A 159 -12.02 -16.80 4.69
CA ILE A 159 -11.71 -15.38 4.53
C ILE A 159 -12.70 -14.51 5.30
N GLU A 160 -13.98 -14.85 5.26
CA GLU A 160 -15.01 -14.14 6.03
C GLU A 160 -14.75 -14.26 7.55
N ASN A 161 -14.52 -15.47 8.04
CA ASN A 161 -14.16 -15.74 9.44
C ASN A 161 -12.87 -15.00 9.85
N TYR A 162 -11.90 -14.89 8.93
CA TYR A 162 -10.65 -14.17 9.16
C TYR A 162 -10.90 -12.67 9.40
N TYR A 163 -11.63 -12.02 8.51
CA TYR A 163 -11.93 -10.59 8.65
C TYR A 163 -12.90 -10.31 9.81
N GLU A 164 -13.85 -11.20 10.09
CA GLU A 164 -14.68 -11.09 11.29
C GLU A 164 -13.87 -11.10 12.58
N LYS A 165 -12.87 -11.98 12.68
CA LYS A 165 -11.94 -12.00 13.83
C LYS A 165 -11.19 -10.68 13.96
N ILE A 166 -10.74 -10.09 12.84
CA ILE A 166 -10.09 -8.77 12.84
C ILE A 166 -11.05 -7.69 13.35
N SER A 167 -12.28 -7.68 12.83
CA SER A 167 -13.30 -6.71 13.21
C SER A 167 -13.67 -6.79 14.70
N LYS A 168 -13.69 -8.00 15.28
CA LYS A 168 -14.14 -8.26 16.66
C LYS A 168 -13.02 -8.18 17.71
N ASN A 169 -11.82 -8.69 17.42
CA ASN A 169 -10.86 -9.08 18.47
C ASN A 169 -9.61 -8.21 18.60
N PHE A 170 -9.18 -7.47 17.57
CA PHE A 170 -7.83 -6.87 17.57
C PHE A 170 -7.61 -5.69 18.53
N MET A 171 -8.63 -5.24 19.27
CA MET A 171 -8.44 -4.27 20.36
C MET A 171 -8.13 -4.94 21.72
N ALA A 172 -8.34 -6.25 21.88
CA ALA A 172 -8.08 -6.92 23.15
C ALA A 172 -6.59 -7.33 23.33
N ASP A 173 -5.89 -7.62 22.24
CA ASP A 173 -4.48 -8.06 22.29
C ASP A 173 -3.47 -6.90 22.25
N SER A 174 -3.87 -5.68 21.84
CA SER A 174 -2.99 -4.50 21.86
C SER A 174 -2.66 -4.04 23.28
N ASP A 175 -3.57 -4.26 24.23
CA ASP A 175 -3.37 -3.92 25.65
C ASP A 175 -2.40 -4.89 26.35
N VAL A 176 -2.16 -6.07 25.77
CA VAL A 176 -1.19 -7.05 26.27
C VAL A 176 0.24 -6.72 25.81
N LEU A 177 0.40 -6.03 24.68
CA LEU A 177 1.71 -5.65 24.14
C LEU A 177 2.29 -4.36 24.74
N HIS A 178 1.51 -3.60 25.51
CA HIS A 178 1.97 -2.44 26.26
C HIS A 178 2.23 -2.72 27.75
N ASN A 179 1.97 -3.95 28.22
CA ASN A 179 2.12 -4.34 29.63
C ASN A 179 3.22 -5.39 29.89
N ASN A 180 4.20 -5.54 28.99
CA ASN A 180 5.40 -6.36 29.23
C ASN A 180 6.68 -5.57 28.98
#